data_AF-A0A2W4MNY4-F1
#
_entry.id   AF-A0A2W4MNY4-F1
#
_cell.length_a   1.000
_cell.length_b   1.000
_cell.length_c   1.000
_cell.angle_alpha   90.00
_cell.angle_beta   90.00
_cell.angle_gamma   90.00
#
_symmetry.space_group_name_H-M   'P 1'
#
loop_
_entity.id
_entity.type
_entity.pdbx_description
1 polymer ?
#
loop_
_entity_poly.entity_id
_entity_poly.type
_entity_poly.pdbx_seq_one_letter_code
_entity_poly.pdbx_strand_id
1 'polypeptide(L)'
;MTSTASEIRAILGGGAEEDRVAVAHFVIGSIFLVLGSLVEVVALLTLRFPGLPVSFGRLQPAANAMLVLGFGVVTMIGGAYYVLPRLTGARSYRPALARLGMLAVAGLTLLGVIAVLLGLGSGRYPFGFPWWIDAPLALALFVPLLVVLPTISARQEKHSYVTLWGVIGAVTWLPLVYVAHFFGHAPFVSSVARSYLDAALLAGLVTMVVMVLGTGLFYYTVVRELDVPLASRPLANVATWSLAFASIWWGVAQLTFGPGPAWTPGVRRAPGPAFPPARSPP
;
A
#
# COMPACT_ATOMS: atom_id res chain seq x y z
N MET A 1 31.97 -2.97 32.05
CA MET A 1 31.52 -4.13 31.26
C MET A 1 31.53 -3.72 29.80
N THR A 2 32.57 -4.09 29.06
CA THR A 2 32.71 -3.82 27.63
C THR A 2 31.84 -4.82 26.88
N SER A 3 30.69 -4.36 26.38
CA SER A 3 29.88 -5.17 25.47
C SER A 3 30.73 -5.56 24.26
N THR A 4 30.73 -6.85 23.90
CA THR A 4 31.56 -7.32 22.78
C THR A 4 31.04 -6.74 21.47
N ALA A 5 31.91 -6.55 20.48
CA ALA A 5 31.50 -6.12 19.14
C ALA A 5 30.41 -7.03 18.53
N SER A 6 30.28 -8.29 18.99
CA SER A 6 29.21 -9.22 18.62
C SER A 6 27.85 -8.88 19.26
N GLU A 7 27.83 -8.46 20.53
CA GLU A 7 26.64 -7.96 21.20
C GLU A 7 26.21 -6.63 20.62
N ILE A 8 27.16 -5.72 20.36
CA ILE A 8 26.91 -4.45 19.69
C ILE A 8 26.38 -4.71 18.27
N ARG A 9 26.90 -5.68 17.52
CA ARG A 9 26.37 -6.06 16.19
C ARG A 9 25.02 -6.77 16.26
N ALA A 10 24.71 -7.47 17.35
CA ALA A 10 23.39 -8.01 17.66
C ALA A 10 22.40 -6.95 18.21
N ILE A 11 22.90 -5.78 18.59
CA ILE A 11 22.14 -4.60 19.03
C ILE A 11 21.94 -3.63 17.85
N LEU A 12 22.93 -3.49 16.95
CA LEU A 12 22.95 -2.55 15.81
C LEU A 12 22.57 -3.17 14.46
N GLY A 13 22.57 -4.50 14.34
CA GLY A 13 22.26 -5.22 13.10
C GLY A 13 20.92 -5.95 13.20
N GLY A 14 19.98 -5.61 12.31
CA GLY A 14 18.66 -6.24 12.19
C GLY A 14 18.73 -7.76 12.41
N GLY A 15 17.96 -8.24 13.38
CA GLY A 15 18.05 -9.60 13.88
C GLY A 15 17.64 -10.61 12.82
N ALA A 16 18.22 -11.81 12.89
CA ALA A 16 17.81 -12.94 12.04
C ALA A 16 16.28 -13.14 12.03
N GLU A 17 15.60 -12.82 13.13
CA GLU A 17 14.14 -12.91 13.19
C GLU A 17 13.42 -11.83 12.39
N GLU A 18 13.90 -10.59 12.42
CA GLU A 18 13.32 -9.43 11.74
C GLU A 18 13.51 -9.55 10.23
N ASP A 19 14.70 -9.98 9.83
CA ASP A 19 15.02 -10.29 8.44
C ASP A 19 14.18 -11.46 7.92
N ARG A 20 13.96 -12.50 8.73
CA ARG A 20 13.03 -13.59 8.37
C ARG A 20 11.60 -13.09 8.18
N VAL A 21 11.13 -12.13 8.98
CA VAL A 21 9.80 -11.53 8.79
C VAL A 21 9.74 -10.80 7.45
N ALA A 22 10.71 -9.94 7.17
CA ALA A 22 10.76 -9.21 5.89
C ALA A 22 10.83 -10.17 4.69
N VAL A 23 11.72 -11.18 4.74
CA VAL A 23 11.84 -12.19 3.69
C VAL A 23 10.54 -12.96 3.50
N ALA A 24 9.85 -13.35 4.58
CA ALA A 24 8.56 -14.03 4.47
C ALA A 24 7.51 -13.17 3.75
N HIS A 25 7.48 -11.86 4.02
CA HIS A 25 6.59 -10.94 3.28
C HIS A 25 6.95 -10.90 1.80
N PHE A 26 8.24 -10.81 1.46
CA PHE A 26 8.67 -10.84 0.06
C PHE A 26 8.29 -12.13 -0.63
N VAL A 27 8.55 -13.29 -0.02
CA VAL A 27 8.21 -14.60 -0.60
C VAL A 27 6.71 -14.73 -0.84
N ILE A 28 5.88 -14.44 0.17
CA ILE A 28 4.42 -14.51 0.03
C ILE A 28 3.94 -13.52 -1.03
N GLY A 29 4.44 -12.28 -0.99
CA GLY A 29 4.08 -11.27 -1.96
C GLY A 29 4.45 -11.65 -3.39
N SER A 30 5.62 -12.24 -3.62
CA SER A 30 6.04 -12.74 -4.93
C SER A 30 5.15 -13.87 -5.44
N ILE A 31 4.63 -14.74 -4.56
CA ILE A 31 3.64 -15.75 -4.96
C ILE A 31 2.37 -15.07 -5.48
N PHE A 32 1.85 -14.06 -4.75
CA PHE A 32 0.70 -13.28 -5.20
C PHE A 32 0.97 -12.50 -6.49
N LEU A 33 2.20 -12.02 -6.72
CA LEU A 33 2.58 -11.37 -7.97
C LEU A 33 2.40 -12.34 -9.13
N VAL A 34 3.00 -13.53 -9.04
CA VAL A 34 2.93 -14.54 -10.11
C VAL A 34 1.47 -14.96 -10.34
N LEU A 35 0.74 -15.31 -9.28
CA LEU A 35 -0.65 -15.74 -9.41
C LEU A 35 -1.56 -14.62 -9.94
N GLY A 36 -1.42 -13.41 -9.41
CA GLY A 36 -2.17 -12.23 -9.83
C GLY A 36 -1.92 -11.87 -11.28
N SER A 37 -0.66 -11.88 -11.73
CA SER A 37 -0.30 -11.64 -13.13
C SER A 37 -0.85 -12.70 -14.07
N LEU A 38 -0.84 -13.99 -13.67
CA LEU A 38 -1.44 -15.05 -14.46
C LEU A 38 -2.96 -14.85 -14.62
N VAL A 39 -3.67 -14.54 -13.52
CA VAL A 39 -5.12 -14.29 -13.56
C VAL A 39 -5.45 -13.04 -14.37
N GLU A 40 -4.62 -11.98 -14.29
CA GLU A 40 -4.76 -10.78 -15.11
C GLU A 40 -4.62 -11.10 -16.61
N VAL A 41 -3.61 -11.90 -16.98
CA VAL A 41 -3.44 -12.33 -18.37
C VAL A 41 -4.67 -13.10 -18.86
N VAL A 42 -5.22 -14.00 -18.04
CA VAL A 42 -6.46 -14.72 -18.38
C VAL A 42 -7.64 -13.74 -18.50
N ALA A 43 -7.76 -12.75 -17.61
CA ALA A 43 -8.79 -11.71 -17.69
C ALA A 43 -8.69 -10.98 -19.04
N LEU A 44 -7.51 -10.52 -19.43
CA LEU A 44 -7.29 -9.83 -20.71
C LEU A 44 -7.59 -10.74 -21.92
N LEU A 45 -7.30 -12.04 -21.83
CA LEU A 45 -7.66 -13.00 -22.89
C LEU A 45 -9.18 -13.09 -23.09
N THR A 46 -10.00 -12.93 -22.04
CA THR A 46 -11.47 -12.91 -22.21
C THR A 46 -11.97 -11.71 -23.01
N LEU A 47 -11.26 -10.58 -22.98
CA LEU A 47 -11.59 -9.41 -23.81
C LEU A 47 -11.25 -9.66 -25.30
N ARG A 48 -10.21 -10.47 -25.56
CA ARG A 48 -9.82 -10.84 -26.92
C ARG A 48 -10.63 -12.00 -27.48
N PHE A 49 -10.98 -12.98 -26.64
CA PHE A 49 -11.64 -14.23 -26.99
C PHE A 49 -12.91 -14.40 -26.12
N PRO A 50 -14.05 -13.83 -26.54
CA PRO A 50 -15.27 -13.78 -25.72
C PRO A 50 -15.97 -15.13 -25.49
N GLY A 51 -15.49 -16.23 -26.09
CA GLY A 51 -16.05 -17.58 -25.94
C GLY A 51 -15.51 -18.38 -24.75
N LEU A 52 -14.60 -17.82 -23.94
CA LEU A 52 -14.06 -18.50 -22.77
C LEU A 52 -15.12 -18.63 -21.66
N PRO A 53 -15.20 -19.77 -20.93
CA PRO A 53 -16.19 -20.00 -19.88
C PRO A 53 -15.84 -19.28 -18.56
N VAL A 54 -15.21 -18.11 -18.64
CA VAL A 54 -14.79 -17.28 -17.51
C VAL A 54 -15.08 -15.81 -17.83
N SER A 55 -15.45 -15.02 -16.82
CA SER A 55 -15.88 -13.63 -17.01
C SER A 55 -14.80 -12.65 -16.58
N PHE A 56 -14.51 -11.66 -17.45
CA PHE A 56 -13.66 -10.51 -17.14
C PHE A 56 -14.06 -9.84 -15.80
N GLY A 57 -15.36 -9.67 -15.57
CA GLY A 57 -15.87 -8.99 -14.37
C GLY A 57 -15.58 -9.70 -13.05
N ARG A 58 -15.20 -10.98 -13.08
CA ARG A 58 -14.75 -11.72 -11.89
C ARG A 58 -13.24 -11.85 -11.82
N LEU A 59 -12.59 -12.07 -12.97
CA LEU A 59 -11.14 -12.25 -13.03
C LEU A 59 -10.39 -10.95 -12.74
N GLN A 60 -10.85 -9.82 -13.28
CA GLN A 60 -10.16 -8.54 -13.11
C GLN A 60 -10.11 -8.08 -11.64
N PRO A 61 -11.21 -8.07 -10.87
CA PRO A 61 -11.13 -7.68 -9.46
C PRO A 61 -10.31 -8.67 -8.62
N ALA A 62 -10.37 -9.97 -8.95
CA ALA A 62 -9.54 -10.99 -8.31
C ALA A 62 -8.04 -10.77 -8.56
N ALA A 63 -7.65 -10.51 -9.82
CA ALA A 63 -6.27 -10.18 -10.18
C ALA A 63 -5.80 -8.90 -9.48
N ASN A 64 -6.61 -7.84 -9.50
CA ASN A 64 -6.32 -6.59 -8.81
C ASN A 64 -6.08 -6.81 -7.31
N ALA A 65 -6.91 -7.62 -6.64
CA ALA A 65 -6.75 -7.92 -5.23
C ALA A 65 -5.44 -8.66 -4.95
N MET A 66 -5.08 -9.66 -5.76
CA MET A 66 -3.82 -10.39 -5.62
C MET A 66 -2.61 -9.46 -5.85
N LEU A 67 -2.63 -8.65 -6.90
CA LEU A 67 -1.52 -7.77 -7.25
C LEU A 67 -1.34 -6.63 -6.25
N VAL A 68 -2.44 -6.04 -5.77
CA VAL A 68 -2.37 -4.84 -4.93
C VAL A 68 -2.26 -5.20 -3.45
N LEU A 69 -3.18 -6.02 -2.92
CA LEU A 69 -3.17 -6.40 -1.51
C LEU A 69 -2.18 -7.53 -1.24
N GLY A 70 -2.20 -8.57 -2.07
CA GLY A 70 -1.37 -9.75 -1.89
C GLY A 70 0.12 -9.50 -2.17
N PHE A 71 0.43 -8.79 -3.26
CA PHE A 71 1.80 -8.45 -3.63
C PHE A 71 2.20 -7.06 -3.11
N GLY A 72 1.56 -6.00 -3.59
CA GLY A 72 1.99 -4.62 -3.31
C GLY A 72 2.05 -4.31 -1.81
N VAL A 73 0.94 -4.44 -1.10
CA VAL A 73 0.86 -4.13 0.34
C VAL A 73 1.78 -5.03 1.17
N VAL A 74 1.74 -6.35 0.95
CA VAL A 74 2.56 -7.30 1.72
C VAL A 74 4.06 -7.04 1.50
N THR A 75 4.53 -6.87 0.27
CA THR A 75 5.96 -6.63 0.00
C THR A 75 6.42 -5.27 0.52
N MET A 76 5.62 -4.22 0.37
CA MET A 76 5.97 -2.88 0.86
C MET A 76 6.06 -2.85 2.39
N ILE A 77 5.14 -3.51 3.09
CA ILE A 77 5.22 -3.66 4.56
C ILE A 77 6.44 -4.51 4.95
N GLY A 78 6.75 -5.56 4.18
CA GLY A 78 7.98 -6.35 4.36
C GLY A 78 9.24 -5.49 4.26
N GLY A 79 9.30 -4.62 3.26
CA GLY A 79 10.37 -3.62 3.09
C GLY A 79 10.43 -2.65 4.27
N ALA A 80 9.28 -2.17 4.76
CA ALA A 80 9.23 -1.33 5.95
C ALA A 80 9.80 -2.04 7.18
N TYR A 81 9.45 -3.30 7.42
CA TYR A 81 10.00 -4.10 8.52
C TYR A 81 11.49 -4.38 8.38
N TYR A 82 12.01 -4.45 7.16
CA TYR A 82 13.43 -4.60 6.90
C TYR A 82 14.23 -3.35 7.28
N VAL A 83 13.78 -2.17 6.83
CA VAL A 83 14.52 -0.92 7.06
C VAL A 83 14.36 -0.41 8.49
N LEU A 84 13.26 -0.74 9.16
CA LEU A 84 12.87 -0.15 10.42
C LEU A 84 13.93 -0.33 11.52
N PRO A 85 14.39 -1.55 11.87
CA PRO A 85 15.42 -1.72 12.91
C PRO A 85 16.74 -1.03 12.58
N ARG A 86 17.08 -0.98 11.30
CA ARG A 86 18.34 -0.42 10.79
C ARG A 86 18.37 1.10 10.85
N LEU A 87 17.21 1.74 10.72
CA LEU A 87 17.07 3.20 10.76
C LEU A 87 16.79 3.73 12.18
N THR A 88 16.19 2.92 13.05
CA THR A 88 15.88 3.34 14.43
C THR A 88 16.95 2.90 15.44
N GLY A 89 17.80 1.94 15.09
CA GLY A 89 18.70 1.28 16.03
C GLY A 89 17.96 0.49 17.12
N ALA A 90 16.71 0.12 16.87
CA ALA A 90 15.84 -0.55 17.84
C ALA A 90 15.25 -1.84 17.24
N ARG A 91 15.11 -2.87 18.08
CA ARG A 91 14.50 -4.15 17.66
C ARG A 91 13.02 -3.98 17.32
N SER A 92 12.53 -4.73 16.35
CA SER A 92 11.12 -4.73 15.97
C SER A 92 10.24 -5.18 17.12
N TYR A 93 9.19 -4.40 17.39
CA TYR A 93 8.20 -4.71 18.41
C TYR A 93 7.39 -5.94 18.01
N ARG A 94 7.55 -7.04 18.77
CA ARG A 94 6.80 -8.30 18.60
C ARG A 94 6.81 -8.84 17.15
N PRO A 95 7.92 -9.43 16.66
CA PRO A 95 8.02 -9.99 15.32
C PRO A 95 6.93 -11.03 14.97
N ALA A 96 6.45 -11.78 15.97
CA ALA A 96 5.33 -12.71 15.81
C ALA A 96 4.02 -12.00 15.38
N LEU A 97 3.77 -10.80 15.90
CA LEU A 97 2.59 -10.00 15.52
C LEU A 97 2.70 -9.54 14.06
N ALA A 98 3.89 -9.16 13.60
CA ALA A 98 4.15 -8.84 12.20
C ALA A 98 3.87 -10.03 11.27
N ARG A 99 4.28 -11.24 11.66
CA ARG A 99 3.96 -12.47 10.90
C ARG A 99 2.46 -12.76 10.89
N LEU A 100 1.78 -12.60 12.02
CA LEU A 100 0.34 -12.79 12.12
C LEU A 100 -0.40 -11.80 11.20
N GLY A 101 0.00 -10.53 11.21
CA GLY A 101 -0.55 -9.49 10.33
C GLY A 101 -0.38 -9.84 8.85
N MET A 102 0.83 -10.27 8.46
CA MET A 102 1.10 -10.76 7.11
C MET A 102 0.17 -11.90 6.70
N LEU A 103 0.07 -12.94 7.52
CA LEU A 103 -0.75 -14.11 7.25
C LEU A 103 -2.24 -13.74 7.22
N ALA A 104 -2.69 -12.83 8.07
CA ALA A 104 -4.05 -12.33 8.07
C ALA A 104 -4.37 -11.57 6.78
N VAL A 105 -3.54 -10.61 6.37
CA VAL A 105 -3.75 -9.85 5.12
C VAL A 105 -3.68 -10.76 3.90
N ALA A 106 -2.66 -11.62 3.80
CA ALA A 106 -2.51 -12.58 2.71
C ALA A 106 -3.68 -13.59 2.65
N GLY A 107 -4.04 -14.18 3.79
CA GLY A 107 -5.09 -15.17 3.91
C GLY A 107 -6.47 -14.59 3.60
N LEU A 108 -6.79 -13.40 4.13
CA LEU A 108 -8.05 -12.71 3.83
C LEU A 108 -8.12 -12.23 2.38
N THR A 109 -6.99 -11.81 1.79
CA THR A 109 -6.92 -11.50 0.36
C THR A 109 -7.22 -12.74 -0.48
N LEU A 110 -6.61 -13.89 -0.15
CA LEU A 110 -6.87 -15.15 -0.84
C LEU A 110 -8.34 -15.60 -0.70
N LEU A 111 -8.90 -15.51 0.51
CA LEU A 111 -10.30 -15.80 0.75
C LEU A 111 -11.22 -14.87 -0.07
N GLY A 112 -10.88 -13.59 -0.16
CA GLY A 112 -11.57 -12.59 -0.96
C GLY A 112 -11.56 -12.91 -2.45
N VAL A 113 -10.38 -13.27 -2.96
CA VAL A 113 -10.21 -13.72 -4.35
C VAL A 113 -11.09 -14.92 -4.65
N ILE A 114 -11.08 -15.94 -3.78
CA ILE A 114 -11.94 -17.12 -3.94
C ILE A 114 -13.42 -16.73 -3.94
N ALA A 115 -13.86 -15.89 -3.00
CA ALA A 115 -15.25 -15.44 -2.91
C ALA A 115 -15.69 -14.68 -4.19
N VAL A 116 -14.85 -13.79 -4.72
CA VAL A 116 -15.13 -13.06 -5.96
C VAL A 116 -15.23 -13.99 -7.16
N LEU A 117 -14.32 -14.96 -7.29
CA LEU A 117 -14.34 -15.94 -8.37
C LEU A 117 -15.60 -16.84 -8.33
N LEU A 118 -16.06 -17.20 -7.12
CA LEU A 118 -17.31 -17.93 -6.90
C LEU A 118 -18.57 -17.06 -7.14
N GLY A 119 -18.42 -15.76 -7.36
CA GLY A 119 -19.54 -14.85 -7.59
C GLY A 119 -20.20 -14.34 -6.31
N LEU A 120 -19.56 -14.49 -5.15
CA LEU A 120 -20.01 -13.97 -3.85
C LEU A 120 -19.52 -12.53 -3.58
N GLY A 121 -18.93 -11.88 -4.59
CA GLY A 121 -18.39 -10.53 -4.48
C GLY A 121 -19.47 -9.45 -4.42
N SER A 122 -19.10 -8.27 -3.90
CA SER A 122 -19.97 -7.09 -3.84
C SER A 122 -20.09 -6.34 -5.18
N GLY A 123 -19.24 -6.66 -6.15
CA GLY A 123 -19.15 -5.95 -7.44
C GLY A 123 -18.57 -4.53 -7.34
N ARG A 124 -18.11 -4.11 -6.15
CA ARG A 124 -17.50 -2.81 -5.91
C ARG A 124 -16.05 -2.77 -6.40
N TYR A 125 -15.63 -1.62 -6.87
CA TYR A 125 -14.23 -1.39 -7.26
C TYR A 125 -13.38 -1.08 -6.01
N PRO A 126 -12.09 -1.46 -5.92
CA PRO A 126 -11.28 -2.19 -6.91
C PRO A 126 -11.29 -3.73 -6.79
N PHE A 127 -11.67 -4.27 -5.63
CA PHE A 127 -11.49 -5.70 -5.31
C PHE A 127 -12.78 -6.53 -5.34
N GLY A 128 -13.93 -5.90 -5.13
CA GLY A 128 -15.22 -6.58 -5.14
C GLY A 128 -15.43 -7.53 -3.96
N PHE A 129 -14.68 -7.38 -2.87
CA PHE A 129 -14.83 -8.23 -1.69
C PHE A 129 -16.19 -8.00 -1.01
N PRO A 130 -16.81 -9.05 -0.43
CA PRO A 130 -17.98 -8.90 0.41
C PRO A 130 -17.59 -8.35 1.78
N TRP A 131 -18.55 -7.71 2.46
CA TRP A 131 -18.32 -7.02 3.74
C TRP A 131 -17.71 -7.91 4.83
N TRP A 132 -18.04 -9.20 4.84
CA TRP A 132 -17.54 -10.17 5.82
C TRP A 132 -16.06 -10.54 5.63
N ILE A 133 -15.47 -10.18 4.48
CA ILE A 133 -14.01 -10.24 4.24
C ILE A 133 -13.38 -8.87 4.47
N ASP A 134 -14.03 -7.80 4.00
CA ASP A 134 -13.49 -6.45 4.16
C ASP A 134 -13.40 -6.01 5.63
N ALA A 135 -14.35 -6.41 6.49
CA ALA A 135 -14.30 -6.10 7.91
C ALA A 135 -13.05 -6.63 8.62
N PRO A 136 -12.76 -7.96 8.61
CA PRO A 136 -11.53 -8.47 9.22
C PRO A 136 -10.27 -7.98 8.50
N LEU A 137 -10.32 -7.70 7.19
CA LEU A 137 -9.17 -7.20 6.45
C LEU A 137 -8.84 -5.75 6.85
N ALA A 138 -9.85 -4.90 7.03
CA ALA A 138 -9.68 -3.55 7.55
C ALA A 138 -8.99 -3.56 8.93
N LEU A 139 -9.35 -4.52 9.80
CA LEU A 139 -8.71 -4.70 11.11
C LEU A 139 -7.27 -5.23 10.98
N ALA A 140 -7.04 -6.22 10.11
CA ALA A 140 -5.71 -6.79 9.90
C ALA A 140 -4.69 -5.74 9.41
N LEU A 141 -5.15 -4.77 8.61
CA LEU A 141 -4.32 -3.67 8.12
C LEU A 141 -3.84 -2.69 9.22
N PHE A 142 -4.39 -2.74 10.44
CA PHE A 142 -3.85 -2.00 11.59
C PHE A 142 -2.66 -2.72 12.24
N VAL A 143 -2.44 -4.00 12.00
CA VAL A 143 -1.34 -4.75 12.62
C VAL A 143 0.03 -4.13 12.32
N PRO A 144 0.35 -3.70 11.09
CA PRO A 144 1.58 -2.98 10.79
C PRO A 144 1.77 -1.73 11.64
N LEU A 145 0.71 -0.94 11.87
CA LEU A 145 0.75 0.24 12.73
C LEU A 145 1.15 -0.12 14.16
N LEU A 146 0.56 -1.19 14.72
CA LEU A 146 0.84 -1.68 16.07
C LEU A 146 2.26 -2.22 16.25
N VAL A 147 2.94 -2.60 15.17
CA VAL A 147 4.35 -3.03 15.20
C VAL A 147 5.28 -1.83 14.99
N VAL A 148 4.99 -0.99 13.99
CA VAL A 148 5.87 0.09 13.56
C VAL A 148 5.95 1.21 14.60
N LEU A 149 4.82 1.71 15.11
CA LEU A 149 4.83 2.86 16.01
C LEU A 149 5.59 2.58 17.31
N PRO A 150 5.38 1.44 18.01
CA PRO A 150 6.16 1.12 19.20
C PRO A 150 7.66 0.97 18.90
N THR A 151 8.02 0.38 17.76
CA THR A 151 9.41 0.24 17.34
C THR A 151 10.09 1.61 17.13
N ILE A 152 9.40 2.57 16.51
CA ILE A 152 9.90 3.95 16.32
C ILE A 152 9.96 4.71 17.65
N SER A 153 9.03 4.44 18.57
CA SER A 153 9.03 5.06 19.90
C SER A 153 10.22 4.60 20.75
N ALA A 154 10.69 3.37 20.54
CA ALA A 154 11.85 2.78 21.21
C ALA A 154 13.19 3.08 20.49
N ARG A 155 13.20 4.00 19.51
CA ARG A 155 14.40 4.31 18.73
C ARG A 155 15.55 4.81 19.62
N GLN A 156 16.76 4.35 19.29
CA GLN A 156 18.00 4.84 19.92
C GLN A 156 18.63 5.95 19.08
N GLU A 157 18.38 5.92 17.76
CA GLU A 157 18.88 6.95 16.86
C GLU A 157 18.16 8.29 17.04
N LYS A 158 18.96 9.35 17.21
CA LYS A 158 18.45 10.72 17.42
C LYS A 158 17.99 11.36 16.12
N HIS A 159 18.54 10.92 14.99
CA HIS A 159 18.20 11.46 13.68
C HIS A 159 16.95 10.80 13.12
N SER A 160 15.98 11.61 12.69
CA SER A 160 14.81 11.11 11.96
C SER A 160 15.12 11.04 10.47
N TYR A 161 15.05 9.84 9.90
CA TYR A 161 15.26 9.60 8.47
C TYR A 161 13.96 9.86 7.68
N VAL A 162 14.08 10.41 6.47
CA VAL A 162 12.94 10.69 5.58
C VAL A 162 12.12 9.42 5.31
N THR A 163 12.80 8.28 5.15
CA THR A 163 12.18 6.96 4.99
C THR A 163 11.20 6.60 6.11
N LEU A 164 11.49 6.99 7.38
CA LEU A 164 10.60 6.69 8.51
C LEU A 164 9.26 7.41 8.39
N TRP A 165 9.23 8.62 7.82
CA TRP A 165 7.97 9.33 7.55
C TRP A 165 7.13 8.61 6.51
N GLY A 166 7.76 8.08 5.45
CA GLY A 166 7.06 7.27 4.46
C GLY A 166 6.49 5.98 5.05
N VAL A 167 7.24 5.32 5.93
CA VAL A 167 6.79 4.14 6.68
C VAL A 167 5.59 4.48 7.57
N ILE A 168 5.69 5.52 8.41
CA ILE A 168 4.59 5.97 9.27
C ILE A 168 3.35 6.30 8.44
N GLY A 169 3.53 7.06 7.36
CA GLY A 169 2.45 7.44 6.46
C GLY A 169 1.72 6.23 5.90
N ALA A 170 2.44 5.26 5.34
CA ALA A 170 1.83 4.07 4.76
C ALA A 170 1.08 3.22 5.79
N VAL A 171 1.68 2.91 6.95
CA VAL A 171 1.03 2.06 7.96
C VAL A 171 -0.13 2.75 8.67
N THR A 172 -0.21 4.08 8.63
CA THR A 172 -1.31 4.84 9.22
C THR A 172 -2.44 5.06 8.22
N TRP A 173 -2.13 5.50 7.00
CA TRP A 173 -3.16 5.85 6.01
C TRP A 173 -3.84 4.65 5.39
N LEU A 174 -3.09 3.58 5.09
CA LEU A 174 -3.65 2.39 4.47
C LEU A 174 -4.86 1.82 5.23
N PRO A 175 -4.79 1.52 6.54
CA PRO A 175 -5.97 1.02 7.25
C PRO A 175 -7.10 2.05 7.30
N LEU A 176 -6.82 3.35 7.40
CA LEU A 176 -7.86 4.38 7.45
C LEU A 176 -8.63 4.50 6.13
N VAL A 177 -7.94 4.50 4.99
CA VAL A 177 -8.61 4.53 3.68
C VAL A 177 -9.37 3.22 3.43
N TYR A 178 -8.87 2.10 3.95
CA TYR A 178 -9.57 0.81 3.86
C TYR A 178 -10.86 0.81 4.71
N VAL A 179 -10.82 1.34 5.93
CA VAL A 179 -12.00 1.52 6.77
C VAL A 179 -13.03 2.42 6.08
N ALA A 180 -12.58 3.51 5.45
CA ALA A 180 -13.47 4.37 4.66
C ALA A 180 -14.15 3.58 3.52
N HIS A 181 -13.41 2.76 2.78
CA HIS A 181 -13.97 1.88 1.75
C HIS A 181 -14.98 0.86 2.32
N PHE A 182 -14.66 0.27 3.48
CA PHE A 182 -15.55 -0.67 4.18
C PHE A 182 -16.91 -0.04 4.50
N PHE A 183 -16.95 1.22 4.96
CA PHE A 183 -18.21 1.92 5.22
C PHE A 183 -19.10 2.05 3.98
N GLY A 184 -18.54 1.99 2.77
CA GLY A 184 -19.35 1.98 1.55
C GLY A 184 -20.27 0.76 1.40
N HIS A 185 -20.08 -0.31 2.19
CA HIS A 185 -20.99 -1.45 2.23
C HIS A 185 -22.30 -1.14 2.94
N ALA A 186 -22.35 -0.04 3.71
CA ALA A 186 -23.55 0.33 4.44
C ALA A 186 -24.68 0.72 3.46
N PRO A 187 -25.93 0.28 3.74
CA PRO A 187 -27.06 0.46 2.82
C PRO A 187 -27.44 1.93 2.62
N PHE A 188 -27.14 2.79 3.59
CA PHE A 188 -27.46 4.21 3.55
C PHE A 188 -26.44 5.07 2.77
N VAL A 189 -25.31 4.51 2.33
CA VAL A 189 -24.30 5.24 1.56
C VAL A 189 -24.72 5.29 0.10
N SER A 190 -24.83 6.51 -0.45
CA SER A 190 -25.22 6.71 -1.85
C SER A 190 -24.17 6.15 -2.82
N SER A 191 -24.59 5.78 -4.04
CA SER A 191 -23.68 5.27 -5.07
C SER A 191 -22.57 6.26 -5.43
N VAL A 192 -22.88 7.57 -5.43
CA VAL A 192 -21.88 8.62 -5.65
C VAL A 192 -20.84 8.59 -4.54
N ALA A 193 -21.26 8.57 -3.26
CA ALA A 193 -20.34 8.51 -2.14
C ALA A 193 -19.48 7.23 -2.16
N ARG A 194 -20.07 6.07 -2.52
CA ARG A 194 -19.32 4.81 -2.70
C ARG A 194 -18.19 4.96 -3.71
N SER A 195 -18.45 5.59 -4.87
CA SER A 195 -17.41 5.83 -5.88
C SER A 195 -16.25 6.67 -5.36
N TYR A 196 -16.52 7.68 -4.51
CA TYR A 196 -15.46 8.46 -3.86
C TYR A 196 -14.64 7.66 -2.87
N LEU A 197 -15.27 6.80 -2.07
CA LEU A 197 -14.59 5.92 -1.12
C LEU A 197 -13.70 4.89 -1.86
N ASP A 198 -14.21 4.32 -2.96
CA ASP A 198 -13.49 3.36 -3.79
C ASP A 198 -12.28 4.01 -4.48
N ALA A 199 -12.45 5.23 -5.01
CA ALA A 199 -11.36 6.01 -5.60
C ALA A 199 -10.31 6.44 -4.56
N ALA A 200 -10.74 6.78 -3.34
CA ALA A 200 -9.84 7.12 -2.25
C ALA A 200 -8.98 5.92 -1.82
N LEU A 201 -9.57 4.72 -1.75
CA LEU A 201 -8.81 3.50 -1.46
C LEU A 201 -7.74 3.23 -2.52
N LEU A 202 -8.11 3.27 -3.81
CA LEU A 202 -7.16 3.06 -4.90
C LEU A 202 -6.01 4.07 -4.84
N ALA A 203 -6.33 5.35 -4.66
CA ALA A 203 -5.33 6.39 -4.54
C ALA A 203 -4.43 6.16 -3.33
N GLY A 204 -4.99 5.82 -2.16
CA GLY A 204 -4.20 5.50 -0.97
C GLY A 204 -3.24 4.33 -1.19
N LEU A 205 -3.67 3.27 -1.88
CA LEU A 205 -2.82 2.14 -2.21
C LEU A 205 -1.68 2.53 -3.17
N VAL A 206 -1.99 3.17 -4.29
CA VAL A 206 -0.97 3.51 -5.30
C VAL A 206 -0.05 4.62 -4.81
N THR A 207 -0.60 5.71 -4.31
CA THR A 207 0.21 6.90 -4.04
C THR A 207 0.82 6.90 -2.64
N MET A 208 0.19 6.31 -1.62
CA MET A 208 0.78 6.25 -0.28
C MET A 208 1.63 5.01 -0.07
N VAL A 209 1.06 3.82 -0.34
CA VAL A 209 1.78 2.58 -0.08
C VAL A 209 2.88 2.36 -1.11
N VAL A 210 2.58 2.54 -2.40
CA VAL A 210 3.60 2.32 -3.43
C VAL A 210 4.49 3.55 -3.62
N MET A 211 3.94 4.74 -3.85
CA MET A 211 4.80 5.89 -4.19
C MET A 211 5.51 6.49 -2.96
N VAL A 212 4.81 6.83 -1.87
CA VAL A 212 5.47 7.46 -0.70
C VAL A 212 6.38 6.49 0.05
N LEU A 213 5.87 5.32 0.44
CA LEU A 213 6.70 4.32 1.11
C LEU A 213 7.76 3.76 0.15
N GLY A 214 7.42 3.46 -1.11
CA GLY A 214 8.39 3.02 -2.11
C GLY A 214 9.52 4.03 -2.33
N THR A 215 9.23 5.34 -2.37
CA THR A 215 10.27 6.39 -2.44
C THR A 215 11.15 6.37 -1.18
N GLY A 216 10.56 6.18 0.00
CA GLY A 216 11.32 6.03 1.25
C GLY A 216 12.26 4.82 1.23
N LEU A 217 11.78 3.66 0.76
CA LEU A 217 12.58 2.45 0.60
C LEU A 217 13.64 2.61 -0.50
N PHE A 218 13.31 3.34 -1.58
CA PHE A 218 14.24 3.68 -2.64
C PHE A 218 15.40 4.53 -2.13
N TYR A 219 15.14 5.58 -1.33
CA TYR A 219 16.21 6.36 -0.70
C TYR A 219 17.13 5.50 0.15
N TYR A 220 16.56 4.59 0.94
CA TYR A 220 17.35 3.68 1.77
C TYR A 220 18.23 2.75 0.92
N THR A 221 17.64 2.10 -0.09
CA THR A 221 18.35 1.14 -0.95
C THR A 221 19.44 1.79 -1.77
N VAL A 222 19.19 2.95 -2.38
CA VAL A 222 20.20 3.68 -3.15
C VAL A 222 21.40 4.06 -2.30
N VAL A 223 21.16 4.65 -1.12
CA VAL A 223 22.25 5.04 -0.21
C VAL A 223 23.04 3.82 0.25
N ARG A 224 22.35 2.71 0.54
CA ARG A 224 22.98 1.49 1.03
C ARG A 224 23.77 0.73 -0.03
N GLU A 225 23.20 0.53 -1.22
CA GLU A 225 23.79 -0.33 -2.25
C GLU A 225 24.89 0.39 -3.04
N LEU A 226 24.78 1.71 -3.20
CA LEU A 226 25.80 2.50 -3.91
C LEU A 226 26.84 3.11 -2.96
N ASP A 227 26.66 2.99 -1.64
CA ASP A 227 27.51 3.59 -0.61
C ASP A 227 27.74 5.11 -0.81
N VAL A 228 26.70 5.80 -1.29
CA VAL A 228 26.72 7.25 -1.52
C VAL A 228 25.88 7.98 -0.48
N PRO A 229 26.31 9.14 0.01
CA PRO A 229 25.48 9.95 0.89
C PRO A 229 24.23 10.44 0.16
N LEU A 230 23.12 10.59 0.89
CA LEU A 230 21.90 11.19 0.36
C LEU A 230 22.19 12.63 -0.12
N ALA A 231 22.01 12.89 -1.41
CA ALA A 231 22.40 14.14 -2.05
C ALA A 231 21.86 15.41 -1.35
N SER A 232 20.56 15.45 -1.03
CA SER A 232 19.96 16.58 -0.32
C SER A 232 18.82 16.14 0.60
N ARG A 233 19.05 16.24 1.91
CA ARG A 233 18.03 15.94 2.95
C ARG A 233 16.82 16.88 2.88
N PRO A 234 16.97 18.22 2.75
CA PRO A 234 15.82 19.12 2.63
C PRO A 234 14.99 18.80 1.40
N LEU A 235 15.62 18.51 0.26
CA LEU A 235 14.90 18.17 -0.97
C LEU A 235 14.14 16.85 -0.83
N ALA A 236 14.74 15.82 -0.22
CA ALA A 236 14.07 14.56 0.04
C ALA A 236 12.84 14.74 0.96
N ASN A 237 12.94 15.60 1.98
CA ASN A 237 11.82 15.96 2.84
C ASN A 237 10.70 16.65 2.05
N VAL A 238 11.02 17.71 1.30
CA VAL A 238 10.03 18.43 0.48
C VAL A 238 9.37 17.48 -0.52
N ALA A 239 10.15 16.67 -1.25
CA ALA A 239 9.63 15.70 -2.20
C ALA A 239 8.65 14.71 -1.54
N THR A 240 9.02 14.18 -0.37
CA THR A 240 8.18 13.22 0.36
C THR A 240 6.88 13.85 0.83
N TRP A 241 6.92 15.04 1.43
CA TRP A 241 5.73 15.72 1.93
C TRP A 241 4.85 16.27 0.81
N SER A 242 5.43 16.80 -0.27
CA SER A 242 4.69 17.22 -1.46
C SER A 242 3.97 16.02 -2.11
N LEU A 243 4.65 14.87 -2.23
CA LEU A 243 4.03 13.64 -2.73
C LEU A 243 2.95 13.13 -1.77
N ALA A 244 3.19 13.17 -0.46
CA ALA A 244 2.23 12.80 0.58
C ALA A 244 0.99 13.71 0.62
N PHE A 245 1.10 14.96 0.19
CA PHE A 245 -0.04 15.86 0.05
C PHE A 245 -0.78 15.66 -1.27
N ALA A 246 -0.06 15.57 -2.39
CA ALA A 246 -0.64 15.46 -3.73
C ALA A 246 -1.43 14.15 -3.94
N SER A 247 -0.91 13.07 -3.40
CA SER A 247 -1.54 11.74 -3.32
C SER A 247 -2.99 11.71 -2.83
N ILE A 248 -3.32 12.48 -1.80
CA ILE A 248 -4.66 12.54 -1.19
C ILE A 248 -5.70 12.97 -2.24
N TRP A 249 -5.31 13.90 -3.09
CA TRP A 249 -6.18 14.50 -4.10
C TRP A 249 -6.24 13.70 -5.40
N TRP A 250 -5.30 12.77 -5.60
CA TRP A 250 -5.22 11.97 -6.82
C TRP A 250 -6.48 11.11 -7.05
N GLY A 251 -7.08 10.55 -5.99
CA GLY A 251 -8.28 9.72 -6.11
C GLY A 251 -9.48 10.49 -6.64
N VAL A 252 -9.74 11.66 -6.04
CA VAL A 252 -10.83 12.55 -6.47
C VAL A 252 -10.64 13.03 -7.91
N ALA A 253 -9.39 13.24 -8.33
CA ALA A 253 -9.08 13.65 -9.69
C ALA A 253 -9.49 12.61 -10.75
N GLN A 254 -9.57 11.32 -10.40
CA GLN A 254 -10.02 10.28 -11.34
C GLN A 254 -11.52 10.36 -11.63
N LEU A 255 -12.31 10.96 -10.73
CA LEU A 255 -13.77 11.10 -10.86
C LEU A 255 -14.19 12.40 -11.59
N THR A 256 -13.24 13.04 -12.28
CA THR A 256 -13.52 14.24 -13.10
C THR A 256 -14.57 13.91 -14.15
N PHE A 257 -15.56 14.78 -14.31
CA PHE A 257 -16.74 14.59 -15.19
C PHE A 257 -17.71 13.48 -14.74
N GLY A 258 -17.53 12.92 -13.54
CA GLY A 258 -18.50 12.05 -12.90
C GLY A 258 -19.68 12.82 -12.29
N PRO A 259 -20.66 12.11 -11.68
CA PRO A 259 -21.86 12.70 -11.05
C PRO A 259 -21.57 13.44 -9.72
N GLY A 260 -20.34 13.89 -9.54
CA GLY A 260 -19.83 14.53 -8.34
C GLY A 260 -19.93 16.06 -8.37
N PRO A 261 -19.52 16.73 -7.29
CA PRO A 261 -19.53 18.18 -7.22
C PRO A 261 -18.69 18.84 -8.32
N ALA A 262 -19.20 19.94 -8.90
CA ALA A 262 -18.58 20.63 -10.03
C ALA A 262 -17.17 21.20 -9.76
N TRP A 263 -16.74 21.28 -8.50
CA TRP A 263 -15.38 21.70 -8.13
C TRP A 263 -14.32 20.61 -8.33
N THR A 264 -14.72 19.33 -8.43
CA THR A 264 -13.77 18.20 -8.51
C THR A 264 -12.83 18.23 -9.71
N PRO A 265 -13.24 18.66 -10.92
CA PRO A 265 -12.29 18.90 -12.02
C PRO A 265 -11.26 20.00 -11.71
N GLY A 266 -11.61 20.99 -10.89
CA GLY A 266 -10.68 22.04 -10.45
C GLY A 266 -9.56 21.49 -9.56
N VAL A 267 -9.87 20.53 -8.70
CA VAL A 267 -8.89 19.85 -7.85
C VAL A 267 -7.90 18.99 -8.65
N ARG A 268 -8.30 18.42 -9.79
CA ARG A 268 -7.35 17.75 -10.70
C ARG A 268 -6.35 18.73 -11.33
N ARG A 269 -6.77 19.97 -11.61
CA ARG A 269 -5.96 20.97 -12.29
C ARG A 269 -4.93 21.66 -11.39
N ALA A 270 -5.14 21.66 -10.07
CA ALA A 270 -4.27 22.37 -9.12
C ALA A 270 -2.90 21.69 -8.84
N PRO A 271 -2.78 20.34 -8.76
CA PRO A 271 -1.50 19.66 -8.52
C PRO A 271 -0.71 19.23 -9.77
N GLY A 272 -1.28 19.36 -10.98
CA GLY A 272 -0.62 18.96 -12.24
C GLY A 272 -0.04 20.16 -13.00
N PRO A 273 0.96 19.96 -13.89
CA PRO A 273 1.33 20.99 -14.85
C PRO A 273 0.17 21.12 -15.84
N ALA A 274 -0.68 22.10 -15.60
CA ALA A 274 -1.73 22.47 -16.54
C ALA A 274 -1.05 23.04 -17.79
N PHE A 275 -0.81 22.22 -18.81
CA PHE A 275 -0.77 22.76 -20.16
C PHE A 275 -2.17 23.33 -20.45
N PRO A 276 -2.31 24.63 -20.73
CA PRO A 276 -3.60 25.20 -21.07
C PRO A 276 -4.17 24.48 -22.29
N PRO A 277 -5.49 24.25 -22.37
CA PRO A 277 -6.09 23.77 -23.60
C PRO A 277 -5.71 24.75 -24.71
N ALA A 278 -5.11 24.23 -25.78
CA ALA A 278 -4.82 25.02 -26.96
C ALA A 278 -6.13 25.71 -27.38
N ARG A 279 -6.14 27.05 -27.36
CA ARG A 279 -7.21 27.82 -27.95
C ARG A 279 -7.26 27.42 -29.42
N SER A 280 -8.37 26.85 -29.87
CA SER A 280 -8.61 26.70 -31.29
C SER A 280 -8.55 28.09 -31.95
N PRO A 281 -7.74 28.29 -33.01
CA PRO A 281 -7.71 29.54 -33.75
C PRO A 281 -9.09 29.81 -34.41
N PRO A 282 -9.39 31.08 -34.72
CA PRO A 282 -10.74 31.57 -35.02
C PRO A 282 -11.40 30.93 -36.24
#